data_AF-A0A7Y4NHB7-F1
#
_entry.id   AF-A0A7Y4NHB7-F1
#
_cell.length_a   1.000
_cell.length_b   1.000
_cell.length_c   1.000
_cell.angle_alpha   90.00
_cell.angle_beta   90.00
_cell.angle_gamma   90.00
#
_symmetry.space_group_name_H-M   'P 1'
#
loop_
_entity.id
_entity.type
_entity.pdbx_description
1 polymer ?
#
loop_
_entity_poly.entity_id
_entity_poly.type
_entity_poly.pdbx_seq_one_letter_code
_entity_poly.pdbx_strand_id
1 'polypeptide(L)'
;MKASKGSQLLEKVKQRGDLYAAACPSRGVLEHVTSQWGVLVLVALKEEGTHRFSELRRKVGGVSEKMLAQTLQALEQDGFVHREAHP
;
A
#
# COMPACT_ATOMS: atom_id res chain seq x y z
N MET A 1 -14.99 -11.06 39.46
CA MET A 1 -13.91 -11.33 38.49
C MET A 1 -13.73 -10.09 37.61
N LYS A 2 -12.78 -9.20 37.91
CA LYS A 2 -12.52 -7.99 37.09
C LYS A 2 -11.41 -8.33 36.09
N ALA A 3 -11.72 -8.30 34.80
CA ALA A 3 -10.75 -8.52 33.74
C ALA A 3 -9.63 -7.47 33.82
N SER A 4 -8.38 -7.95 33.77
CA SER A 4 -7.16 -7.15 33.86
C SER A 4 -7.06 -6.14 32.72
N LYS A 5 -6.69 -4.89 33.03
CA LYS A 5 -6.45 -3.76 32.09
C LYS A 5 -5.56 -4.13 30.90
N GLY A 6 -4.68 -5.13 31.04
CA GLY A 6 -3.81 -5.61 29.95
C GLY A 6 -4.56 -6.29 28.80
N SER A 7 -5.70 -6.94 29.07
CA SER A 7 -6.53 -7.58 28.03
C SER A 7 -7.24 -6.56 27.14
N GLN A 8 -7.67 -5.44 27.71
CA GLN A 8 -8.39 -4.37 27.00
C GLN A 8 -7.48 -3.60 26.03
N LEU A 9 -6.19 -3.48 26.34
CA LEU A 9 -5.23 -2.81 25.46
C LEU A 9 -4.93 -3.66 24.21
N LEU A 10 -4.79 -4.98 24.38
CA LEU A 10 -4.60 -5.91 23.27
C LEU A 10 -5.86 -6.02 22.40
N GLU A 11 -7.06 -5.99 22.98
CA GLU A 11 -8.32 -5.94 22.22
C GLU A 11 -8.47 -4.69 21.35
N LYS A 12 -8.05 -3.53 21.88
CA LYS A 12 -8.01 -2.27 21.10
C LYS A 12 -7.06 -2.34 19.90
N VAL A 13 -5.94 -3.05 20.04
CA VAL A 13 -4.99 -3.28 18.94
C VAL A 13 -5.50 -4.37 17.98
N LYS A 14 -6.44 -5.21 18.41
CA LYS A 14 -7.00 -6.33 17.62
C LYS A 14 -8.25 -5.99 16.81
N GLN A 15 -8.70 -4.73 16.82
CA GLN A 15 -9.75 -4.31 15.89
C GLN A 15 -9.20 -4.32 14.47
N ARG A 16 -9.54 -5.37 13.71
CA ARG A 16 -9.45 -5.36 12.25
C ARG A 16 -10.12 -4.06 11.77
N GLY A 17 -9.45 -3.29 10.92
CA GLY A 17 -9.97 -2.00 10.43
C GLY A 17 -11.38 -2.16 9.84
N ASP A 18 -12.31 -1.31 10.28
CA ASP A 18 -13.66 -1.26 9.73
C ASP A 18 -13.70 -0.35 8.51
N LEU A 19 -13.62 -0.93 7.30
CA LEU A 19 -13.65 -0.19 6.05
C LEU A 19 -14.96 0.61 5.84
N TYR A 20 -16.06 0.21 6.49
CA TYR A 20 -17.33 0.91 6.37
C TYR A 20 -17.39 2.16 7.25
N ALA A 21 -16.54 2.27 8.28
CA ALA A 21 -16.41 3.50 9.07
C ALA A 21 -15.71 4.62 8.27
N ALA A 22 -16.32 5.81 8.27
CA ALA A 22 -15.85 6.94 7.46
C ALA A 22 -14.40 7.37 7.73
N ALA A 23 -14.01 7.36 9.01
CA ALA A 23 -12.69 7.79 9.47
C ALA A 23 -11.70 6.62 9.63
N CYS A 24 -11.96 5.46 9.02
CA CYS A 24 -11.08 4.31 9.18
C CYS A 24 -9.75 4.53 8.42
N PRO A 25 -8.59 4.42 9.10
CA PRO A 25 -7.29 4.64 8.46
C PRO A 25 -6.98 3.63 7.35
N SER A 26 -7.58 2.43 7.37
CA SER A 26 -7.40 1.42 6.32
C SER A 26 -8.01 1.81 4.97
N ARG A 27 -8.84 2.87 4.91
CA ARG A 27 -9.34 3.41 3.64
C ARG A 27 -8.23 4.03 2.80
N GLY A 28 -7.22 4.66 3.41
CA GLY A 28 -6.08 5.21 2.66
C GLY A 28 -5.31 4.10 1.95
N VAL A 29 -5.03 3.01 2.66
CA VAL A 29 -4.40 1.81 2.09
C VAL A 29 -5.23 1.25 0.93
N LEU A 30 -6.55 1.16 1.11
CA LEU A 30 -7.46 0.71 0.05
C LEU A 30 -7.40 1.64 -1.18
N GLU A 31 -7.41 2.96 -0.97
CA GLU A 31 -7.31 3.95 -2.04
C GLU A 31 -6.00 3.80 -2.82
N HIS A 32 -4.88 3.59 -2.14
CA HIS A 32 -3.58 3.41 -2.81
C HIS A 32 -3.56 2.16 -3.69
N VAL A 33 -4.02 1.01 -3.19
CA VAL A 33 -4.01 -0.26 -3.95
C VAL A 33 -5.06 -0.33 -5.06
N THR A 34 -6.17 0.41 -4.91
CA THR A 34 -7.25 0.46 -5.91
C THR A 34 -7.14 1.64 -6.87
N SER A 35 -6.17 2.54 -6.66
CA SER A 35 -5.91 3.64 -7.58
C SER A 35 -5.58 3.13 -8.98
N GLN A 36 -5.90 3.93 -10.01
CA GLN A 36 -5.68 3.58 -11.42
C GLN A 36 -4.26 3.05 -11.68
N TRP A 37 -3.25 3.65 -11.03
CA TRP A 37 -1.85 3.26 -11.20
C TRP A 37 -1.41 2.19 -10.20
N GLY A 38 -1.91 2.23 -8.96
CA GLY A 38 -1.52 1.30 -7.91
C GLY A 38 -1.82 -0.15 -8.28
N VAL A 39 -3.02 -0.42 -8.81
CA VAL A 39 -3.39 -1.76 -9.24
C VAL A 39 -2.48 -2.27 -10.38
N LEU A 40 -2.15 -1.42 -11.35
CA LEU A 40 -1.30 -1.79 -12.49
C LEU A 40 0.14 -2.07 -12.05
N VAL A 41 0.67 -1.26 -11.12
CA VAL A 41 1.99 -1.46 -10.53
C VAL A 41 2.05 -2.79 -9.78
N LEU A 42 1.06 -3.06 -8.92
CA LEU A 42 1.03 -4.29 -8.13
C LEU A 42 0.92 -5.54 -9.01
N VAL A 43 0.10 -5.50 -10.06
CA VAL A 43 -0.02 -6.59 -11.03
C VAL A 43 1.31 -6.80 -11.76
N ALA A 44 1.95 -5.73 -12.25
CA ALA A 44 3.22 -5.82 -12.94
C ALA A 44 4.32 -6.47 -12.06
N LEU A 45 4.44 -6.02 -10.81
CA LEU A 45 5.40 -6.58 -9.85
C LEU A 45 5.07 -8.02 -9.44
N LYS A 46 3.80 -8.39 -9.38
CA LYS A 46 3.37 -9.76 -9.07
C LYS A 46 3.72 -10.74 -10.18
N GLU A 47 3.59 -10.32 -11.44
CA GLU A 47 3.82 -11.19 -12.61
C GLU A 47 5.30 -11.36 -12.95
N GLU A 48 6.08 -10.28 -12.92
CA GLU A 48 7.46 -10.26 -13.41
C GLU A 48 8.51 -10.01 -12.29
N GLY A 49 8.07 -9.73 -11.06
CA GLY A 49 8.96 -9.52 -9.92
C GLY A 49 9.58 -8.13 -9.91
N THR A 50 10.89 -8.06 -9.67
CA THR A 50 11.64 -6.81 -9.54
C THR A 50 11.70 -6.03 -10.86
N HIS A 51 11.38 -4.74 -10.81
CA HIS A 51 11.45 -3.83 -11.96
C HIS A 51 12.28 -2.59 -11.65
N ARG A 52 13.00 -2.09 -12.66
CA ARG A 52 13.52 -0.72 -12.63
C ARG A 52 12.38 0.28 -12.82
N PHE A 53 12.57 1.49 -12.32
CA PHE A 53 11.58 2.57 -12.44
C PHE A 53 11.16 2.83 -13.90
N SER A 54 12.12 2.89 -14.82
CA SER A 54 11.86 3.13 -16.25
C SER A 54 11.09 1.98 -16.92
N GLU A 55 11.38 0.74 -16.54
CA GLU A 55 10.68 -0.45 -17.05
C GLU A 55 9.22 -0.46 -16.61
N LEU A 56 9.01 -0.20 -15.32
CA LEU A 56 7.67 -0.14 -14.74
C LEU A 56 6.84 0.99 -15.38
N ARG A 57 7.45 2.17 -15.60
CA ARG A 57 6.80 3.28 -16.32
C ARG A 57 6.37 2.88 -17.73
N ARG A 58 7.23 2.19 -18.48
CA ARG A 58 6.92 1.74 -19.84
C ARG A 58 5.81 0.69 -19.83
N LYS A 59 5.82 -0.22 -18.86
CA LYS A 59 4.84 -1.31 -18.74
C LYS A 59 3.46 -0.79 -18.33
N VAL A 60 3.39 0.10 -17.35
CA VAL A 60 2.11 0.68 -16.88
C VAL A 60 1.45 1.53 -17.98
N GLY A 61 2.24 2.24 -18.80
CA GLY A 61 1.76 2.97 -19.97
C GLY A 61 0.89 4.19 -19.63
N GLY A 62 1.19 5.35 -20.21
CA GLY A 62 0.40 6.58 -19.99
C GLY A 62 0.53 7.22 -18.60
N VAL A 63 1.22 6.58 -17.65
CA VAL A 63 1.55 7.18 -16.35
C VAL A 63 2.70 8.19 -16.48
N SER A 64 2.54 9.36 -15.85
CA SER A 64 3.63 10.34 -15.75
C SER A 64 4.66 9.90 -14.71
N GLU A 65 5.91 10.37 -14.83
CA GLU A 65 6.96 10.04 -13.84
C GLU A 65 6.58 10.46 -12.43
N LYS A 66 5.97 11.65 -12.30
CA LYS A 66 5.49 12.16 -11.02
C LYS A 66 4.43 11.25 -10.42
N MET A 67 3.42 10.84 -11.19
CA MET A 67 2.35 9.97 -10.70
C MET A 67 2.87 8.58 -10.33
N LEU A 68 3.78 8.03 -11.12
CA LEU A 68 4.41 6.74 -10.81
C LEU A 68 5.22 6.81 -9.52
N ALA A 69 6.05 7.86 -9.37
CA ALA A 69 6.84 8.06 -8.15
C ALA A 69 5.95 8.22 -6.91
N GLN A 70 4.88 9.00 -7.00
CA GLN A 70 3.91 9.15 -5.91
C GLN A 70 3.21 7.83 -5.56
N THR A 71 2.81 7.06 -6.57
CA THR A 71 2.17 5.75 -6.37
C THR A 71 3.13 4.78 -5.68
N LEU A 72 4.37 4.68 -6.17
CA LEU A 72 5.39 3.81 -5.57
C LEU A 72 5.71 4.22 -4.13
N GLN A 73 5.80 5.53 -3.85
CA GLN A 73 6.03 6.03 -2.50
C GLN A 73 4.89 5.65 -1.54
N ALA A 74 3.64 5.77 -1.97
CA ALA A 74 2.48 5.36 -1.17
C ALA A 74 2.48 3.84 -0.91
N LEU A 75 2.71 3.04 -1.95
CA LEU A 75 2.76 1.58 -1.83
C LEU A 75 3.97 1.09 -1.01
N GLU A 76 5.09 1.81 -1.03
CA GLU A 76 6.25 1.57 -0.18
C GLU A 76 5.92 1.87 1.28
N GLN A 77 5.26 3.01 1.56
CA GLN A 77 4.82 3.38 2.91
C GLN A 77 3.80 2.39 3.50
N ASP A 78 2.90 1.87 2.66
CA ASP A 78 1.94 0.83 3.05
C ASP A 78 2.58 -0.55 3.21
N GLY A 79 3.82 -0.74 2.74
CA GLY A 79 4.58 -1.99 2.84
C GLY A 79 4.30 -3.01 1.73
N PHE A 80 3.64 -2.61 0.63
CA PHE A 80 3.39 -3.49 -0.51
C PHE A 80 4.55 -3.59 -1.50
N VAL A 81 5.38 -2.55 -1.58
CA VAL A 81 6.50 -2.48 -2.52
C VAL A 81 7.79 -2.27 -1.75
N HIS A 82 8.82 -3.04 -2.10
CA HIS A 82 10.17 -2.81 -1.62
C HIS A 82 10.96 -2.02 -2.66
N ARG A 83 11.58 -0.92 -2.23
CA ARG A 83 12.45 -0.11 -3.08
C ARG A 83 13.90 -0.33 -2.68
N GLU A 84 14.70 -0.81 -3.61
CA GLU A 84 16.16 -0.91 -3.48
C GLU A 84 16.82 0.17 -4.35
N ALA A 85 17.68 1.00 -3.75
CA ALA A 85 18.43 2.03 -4.45
C ALA A 85 19.87 1.56 -4.67
N HIS A 86 20.29 1.50 -5.93
CA HIS A 86 21.67 1.22 -6.30
C HIS A 86 22.41 2.54 -6.59
N PRO A 87 23.64 2.73 -6.07
CA PRO A 87 24.47 3.91 -6.33
C PRO A 87 24.96 3.98 -7.78
#